data_AF-A0A520KDL5-F1
#
_entry.id   AF-A0A520KDL5-F1
#
_cell.length_a   1.000
_cell.length_b   1.000
_cell.length_c   1.000
_cell.angle_alpha   90.00
_cell.angle_beta   90.00
_cell.angle_gamma   90.00
#
_symmetry.space_group_name_H-M   'P 1'
#
loop_
_entity.id
_entity.type
_entity.pdbx_description
1 polymer ?
#
loop_
_entity_poly.entity_id
_entity_poly.type
_entity_poly.pdbx_seq_one_letter_code
_entity_poly.pdbx_strand_id
1 'polypeptide(L)'
;MADTPADEPSPKKEKDSPSSDEAKGSSTSSMDKQKEENRIAELENKVKSLESRPQPQYAAHSNGSALKVIAAILGILFVVATAGAVYFANEARMNEDCDDNYKELLATYNELSSSYSVALSEKQSLQNQVDSLNAQITSLSSQLEDLRASSTGKDEELASLESQVEALTSDLEEAESDLHTKTLRVTYLETLIDSYEERNTELENQLAACLADHEELCGLTPYIGNFWTSPSTYVSLAPGEDDIATREYYIYLCVGCSDCNVCSYNPCDPCGICDPVCCDYDGPWEKIRLTVRVTTDFTDGDERQKIEIVSWKWV
;
A
#
# COMPACT_ATOMS: atom_id res chain seq x y z
N MET A 1 -12.01 -10.11 -23.48
CA MET A 1 -13.39 -10.61 -23.28
C MET A 1 -13.98 -9.72 -22.20
N ALA A 2 -14.85 -8.83 -22.63
CA ALA A 2 -15.41 -7.75 -21.83
C ALA A 2 -16.82 -8.17 -21.43
N ASP A 3 -17.11 -8.15 -20.13
CA ASP A 3 -18.48 -8.25 -19.62
C ASP A 3 -18.70 -7.20 -18.53
N THR A 4 -19.54 -6.24 -18.88
CA THR A 4 -20.37 -5.37 -18.05
C THR A 4 -21.66 -5.20 -18.86
N PRO A 5 -22.83 -4.81 -18.31
CA PRO A 5 -23.23 -4.60 -16.92
C PRO A 5 -24.57 -5.29 -16.56
N ALA A 6 -24.96 -5.27 -15.28
CA ALA A 6 -26.36 -5.49 -14.89
C ALA A 6 -26.82 -4.32 -14.01
N ASP A 7 -27.85 -3.64 -14.52
CA ASP A 7 -28.47 -2.41 -14.03
C ASP A 7 -29.09 -2.51 -12.63
N GLU A 8 -28.91 -1.43 -11.87
CA GLU A 8 -29.78 -1.01 -10.77
C GLU A 8 -31.19 -0.68 -11.26
N PRO A 9 -32.22 -0.83 -10.40
CA PRO A 9 -33.37 0.06 -10.43
C PRO A 9 -33.38 0.99 -9.21
N SER A 10 -33.23 2.28 -9.52
CA SER A 10 -33.42 3.46 -8.69
C SER A 10 -34.81 3.54 -8.00
N PRO A 11 -34.91 4.34 -6.91
CA PRO A 11 -36.07 4.40 -6.03
C PRO A 11 -37.24 5.22 -6.59
N LYS A 12 -38.47 4.76 -6.35
CA LYS A 12 -39.69 5.48 -6.66
C LYS A 12 -39.81 6.73 -5.79
N LYS A 13 -39.73 7.90 -6.42
CA LYS A 13 -40.25 9.17 -5.94
C LYS A 13 -41.77 9.15 -6.05
N GLU A 14 -42.47 9.35 -4.93
CA GLU A 14 -43.89 9.71 -4.92
C GLU A 14 -44.02 11.11 -4.32
N LYS A 15 -44.72 11.96 -5.05
CA LYS A 15 -44.70 13.41 -4.95
C LYS A 15 -46.13 13.91 -4.74
N ASP A 16 -46.27 14.88 -3.85
CA ASP A 16 -47.30 15.93 -3.79
C ASP A 16 -48.79 15.52 -3.73
N SER A 17 -49.45 15.77 -2.59
CA SER A 17 -50.23 17.01 -2.40
C SER A 17 -51.08 17.03 -1.11
N PRO A 18 -51.38 18.23 -0.57
CA PRO A 18 -52.08 18.44 0.70
C PRO A 18 -53.59 18.65 0.50
N SER A 19 -54.39 18.31 1.51
CA SER A 19 -55.76 18.83 1.64
C SER A 19 -56.15 18.92 3.12
N SER A 20 -56.28 20.16 3.57
CA SER A 20 -57.20 20.58 4.63
C SER A 20 -58.58 19.99 4.43
N ASP A 21 -59.25 19.63 5.53
CA ASP A 21 -60.71 19.59 5.77
C ASP A 21 -60.91 18.88 7.13
N GLU A 22 -61.85 19.16 8.01
CA GLU A 22 -62.79 20.23 8.26
C GLU A 22 -63.37 19.89 9.64
N ALA A 23 -63.73 20.90 10.42
CA ALA A 23 -64.29 20.73 11.75
C ALA A 23 -65.62 19.94 11.70
N LYS A 24 -65.66 18.74 12.31
CA LYS A 24 -66.93 18.08 12.67
C LYS A 24 -67.50 18.73 13.93
N GLY A 25 -68.18 19.85 13.71
CA GLY A 25 -69.15 20.40 14.63
C GLY A 25 -70.42 19.55 14.66
N SER A 26 -70.81 19.14 15.86
CA SER A 26 -72.16 19.17 16.42
C SER A 26 -73.33 19.10 15.40
N SER A 27 -73.84 17.89 15.14
CA SER A 27 -75.12 17.70 14.41
C SER A 27 -76.21 17.02 15.23
N THR A 28 -76.04 16.85 16.55
CA THR A 28 -77.05 16.20 17.40
C THR A 28 -78.15 17.14 17.90
N SER A 29 -77.99 18.47 17.80
CA SER A 29 -78.93 19.43 18.38
C SER A 29 -80.26 19.60 17.61
N SER A 30 -80.36 19.16 16.34
CA SER A 30 -81.56 19.44 15.52
C SER A 30 -82.68 18.41 15.66
N MET A 31 -82.35 17.13 15.95
CA MET A 31 -83.38 16.09 16.09
C MET A 31 -84.11 16.17 17.43
N ASP A 32 -83.43 16.60 18.50
CA ASP A 32 -84.05 16.72 19.81
C ASP A 32 -85.06 17.87 19.88
N LYS A 33 -84.77 18.99 19.20
CA LYS A 33 -85.68 20.14 19.16
C LYS A 33 -87.00 19.83 18.43
N GLN A 34 -86.93 19.07 17.33
CA GLN A 34 -88.12 18.68 16.56
C GLN A 34 -88.98 17.62 17.27
N LYS A 35 -88.36 16.78 18.09
CA LYS A 35 -89.06 15.82 18.94
C LYS A 35 -89.80 16.51 20.10
N GLU A 36 -89.26 17.61 20.61
CA GLU A 36 -89.85 18.39 21.69
C GLU A 36 -91.06 19.22 21.21
N GLU A 37 -90.97 19.85 20.03
CA GLU A 37 -92.08 20.58 19.42
C GLU A 37 -93.30 19.67 19.13
N ASN A 38 -93.08 18.42 18.70
CA ASN A 38 -94.16 17.45 18.49
C ASN A 38 -94.86 17.03 19.79
N ARG A 39 -94.15 16.98 20.92
CA ARG A 39 -94.74 16.63 22.23
C ARG A 39 -95.62 17.75 22.77
N ILE A 40 -95.24 19.02 22.55
CA ILE A 40 -96.03 20.19 22.95
C ILE A 40 -97.35 20.23 22.18
N ALA A 41 -97.32 20.00 20.87
CA ALA A 41 -98.53 19.97 20.05
C ALA A 41 -99.51 18.84 20.45
N GLU A 42 -99.00 17.68 20.87
CA GLU A 42 -99.84 16.58 21.37
C GLU A 42 -100.52 16.92 22.71
N LEU A 43 -99.79 17.61 23.60
CA LEU A 43 -100.32 18.02 24.91
C LEU A 43 -101.40 19.11 24.77
N GLU A 44 -101.23 20.08 23.87
CA GLU A 44 -102.24 21.10 23.61
C GLU A 44 -103.56 20.51 23.08
N ASN A 45 -103.48 19.47 22.24
CA ASN A 45 -104.67 18.75 21.77
C ASN A 45 -105.37 17.97 22.89
N LYS A 46 -104.60 17.37 23.81
CA LYS A 46 -105.19 16.68 24.98
C LYS A 46 -105.86 17.67 25.94
N VAL A 47 -105.29 18.85 26.18
CA VAL A 47 -105.89 19.89 27.02
C VAL A 47 -107.21 20.38 26.42
N LYS A 48 -107.25 20.68 25.11
CA LYS A 48 -108.50 21.05 24.42
C LYS A 48 -109.59 19.98 24.50
N SER A 49 -109.21 18.69 24.49
CA SER A 49 -110.18 17.60 24.65
C SER A 49 -110.78 17.55 26.06
N LEU A 50 -110.02 17.95 27.09
CA LEU A 50 -110.48 17.95 28.49
C LEU A 50 -111.36 19.15 28.81
N GLU A 51 -111.16 20.29 28.15
CA GLU A 51 -111.94 21.51 28.32
C GLU A 51 -113.37 21.41 27.71
N SER A 52 -113.58 20.42 26.83
CA SER A 52 -114.88 20.14 26.19
C SER A 52 -115.82 19.22 26.98
N ARG A 53 -115.46 18.83 28.22
CA ARG A 53 -116.34 18.02 29.08
C ARG A 53 -117.46 18.87 29.70
N PRO A 54 -118.74 18.50 29.52
CA PRO A 54 -119.87 19.24 30.09
C PRO A 54 -119.84 19.18 31.61
N GLN A 55 -120.03 20.35 32.25
CA GLN A 55 -120.08 20.45 33.70
C GLN A 55 -121.24 19.63 34.29
N PRO A 56 -121.02 18.91 35.40
CA PRO A 56 -122.08 18.17 36.06
C PRO A 56 -123.12 19.14 36.64
N GLN A 57 -124.37 18.97 36.24
CA GLN A 57 -125.51 19.66 36.83
C GLN A 57 -125.78 19.07 38.21
N TYR A 58 -125.54 19.86 39.26
CA TYR A 58 -125.86 19.48 40.63
C TYR A 58 -127.36 19.63 40.89
N ALA A 59 -128.07 18.50 40.97
CA ALA A 59 -129.46 18.44 41.40
C ALA A 59 -129.55 18.59 42.93
N ALA A 60 -130.24 19.63 43.38
CA ALA A 60 -130.56 19.84 44.79
C ALA A 60 -131.59 18.81 45.28
N HIS A 61 -131.22 17.98 46.25
CA HIS A 61 -132.12 17.04 46.92
C HIS A 61 -132.32 17.41 48.39
N SER A 62 -133.59 17.46 48.77
CA SER A 62 -134.14 17.90 50.06
C SER A 62 -134.00 16.86 51.17
N ASN A 63 -133.67 17.37 52.37
CA ASN A 63 -134.08 16.96 53.71
C ASN A 63 -134.44 15.47 53.95
N GLY A 64 -133.43 14.71 54.37
CA GLY A 64 -133.57 13.44 55.07
C GLY A 64 -132.24 12.71 55.17
N SER A 65 -131.68 12.59 56.38
CA SER A 65 -130.42 11.89 56.72
C SER A 65 -129.09 12.62 56.39
N ALA A 66 -128.81 13.71 57.12
CA ALA A 66 -127.49 14.35 57.17
C ALA A 66 -126.33 13.34 57.38
N LEU A 67 -126.59 12.23 58.09
CA LEU A 67 -125.65 11.13 58.28
C LEU A 67 -125.20 10.42 56.99
N LYS A 68 -126.05 10.28 55.97
CA LYS A 68 -125.66 9.67 54.68
C LYS A 68 -124.81 10.60 53.83
N VAL A 69 -125.11 11.90 53.88
CA VAL A 69 -124.31 12.94 53.21
C VAL A 69 -122.95 13.08 53.89
N ILE A 70 -122.90 13.07 55.23
CA ILE A 70 -121.65 13.06 55.99
C ILE A 70 -120.83 11.80 55.68
N ALA A 71 -121.45 10.61 55.63
CA ALA A 71 -120.75 9.37 55.27
C ALA A 71 -120.21 9.39 53.83
N ALA A 72 -120.97 9.93 52.87
CA ALA A 72 -120.52 10.08 51.49
C ALA A 72 -119.36 11.09 51.37
N ILE A 73 -119.42 12.22 52.08
CA ILE A 73 -118.36 13.22 52.14
C ILE A 73 -117.11 12.63 52.79
N LEU A 74 -117.23 11.87 53.89
CA LEU A 74 -116.11 11.19 54.54
C LEU A 74 -115.50 10.11 53.65
N GLY A 75 -116.30 9.37 52.89
CA GLY A 75 -115.82 8.39 51.91
C GLY A 75 -115.02 9.04 50.79
N ILE A 76 -115.50 10.17 50.25
CA ILE A 76 -114.77 10.96 49.24
C ILE A 76 -113.47 11.52 49.83
N LEU A 77 -113.51 12.07 51.05
CA LEU A 77 -112.31 12.57 51.73
C LEU A 77 -111.29 11.46 51.97
N PHE A 78 -111.73 10.24 52.29
CA PHE A 78 -110.82 9.09 52.45
C PHE A 78 -110.19 8.66 51.12
N VAL A 79 -110.96 8.62 50.03
CA VAL A 79 -110.44 8.32 48.69
C VAL A 79 -109.46 9.41 48.22
N VAL A 80 -109.76 10.69 48.46
CA VAL A 80 -108.87 11.81 48.13
C VAL A 80 -107.60 11.77 48.99
N ALA A 81 -107.71 11.45 50.29
CA ALA A 81 -106.55 11.32 51.17
C ALA A 81 -105.66 10.14 50.78
N THR A 82 -106.23 8.99 50.41
CA THR A 82 -105.47 7.81 49.96
C THR A 82 -104.84 8.03 48.59
N ALA A 83 -105.55 8.64 47.64
CA ALA A 83 -104.99 9.01 46.34
C ALA A 83 -103.87 10.05 46.47
N GLY A 84 -104.04 11.05 47.34
CA GLY A 84 -103.01 12.02 47.67
C GLY A 84 -101.76 11.36 48.26
N ALA A 85 -101.92 10.45 49.22
CA ALA A 85 -100.80 9.71 49.82
C ALA A 85 -100.04 8.86 48.79
N VAL A 86 -100.73 8.19 47.87
CA VAL A 86 -100.09 7.41 46.78
C VAL A 86 -99.36 8.33 45.81
N TYR A 87 -99.95 9.49 45.46
CA TYR A 87 -99.31 10.48 44.59
C TYR A 87 -98.02 11.03 45.22
N PHE A 88 -98.06 11.48 46.48
CA PHE A 88 -96.87 11.98 47.17
C PHE A 88 -95.81 10.90 47.40
N ALA A 89 -96.21 9.65 47.66
CA ALA A 89 -95.26 8.53 47.78
C ALA A 89 -94.59 8.20 46.43
N ASN A 90 -95.32 8.29 45.32
CA ASN A 90 -94.78 8.06 43.99
C ASN A 90 -93.85 9.19 43.53
N GLU A 91 -94.20 10.45 43.83
CA GLU A 91 -93.36 11.62 43.54
C GLU A 91 -92.07 11.61 44.38
N ALA A 92 -92.15 11.26 45.67
CA ALA A 92 -90.97 11.09 46.51
C ALA A 92 -90.02 10.00 45.98
N ARG A 93 -90.57 8.86 45.52
CA ARG A 93 -89.79 7.78 44.90
C ARG A 93 -89.11 8.22 43.60
N MET A 94 -89.82 8.90 42.72
CA MET A 94 -89.24 9.40 41.47
C MET A 94 -88.14 10.44 41.72
N ASN A 95 -88.28 11.27 42.75
CA ASN A 95 -87.28 12.27 43.10
C ASN A 95 -86.01 11.61 43.69
N GLU A 96 -86.14 10.51 44.43
CA GLU A 96 -85.03 9.72 44.96
C GLU A 96 -84.30 8.94 43.86
N ASP A 97 -85.04 8.24 42.97
CA ASP A 97 -84.46 7.52 41.82
C ASP A 97 -83.71 8.47 40.85
N CYS A 98 -84.18 9.72 40.72
CA CYS A 98 -83.53 10.72 39.88
C CYS A 98 -82.21 11.23 40.51
N ASP A 99 -82.20 11.46 41.83
CA ASP A 99 -81.01 11.89 42.57
C ASP A 99 -79.92 10.81 42.57
N ASP A 100 -80.29 9.53 42.73
CA ASP A 100 -79.34 8.43 42.68
C ASP A 100 -78.76 8.21 41.27
N ASN A 101 -79.59 8.24 40.23
CA ASN A 101 -79.11 8.19 38.84
C ASN A 101 -78.16 9.36 38.52
N TYR A 102 -78.46 10.57 39.01
CA TYR A 102 -77.58 11.73 38.82
C TYR A 102 -76.22 11.54 39.52
N LYS A 103 -76.21 11.03 40.75
CA LYS A 103 -74.97 10.74 41.48
C LYS A 103 -74.13 9.67 40.79
N GLU A 104 -74.76 8.61 40.28
CA GLU A 104 -74.06 7.55 39.53
C GLU A 104 -73.48 8.10 38.22
N LEU A 105 -74.25 8.91 37.48
CA LEU A 105 -73.77 9.57 36.27
C LEU A 105 -72.60 10.52 36.56
N LEU A 106 -72.66 11.26 37.68
CA LEU A 106 -71.57 12.14 38.09
C LEU A 106 -70.32 11.35 38.49
N ALA A 107 -70.48 10.22 39.17
CA ALA A 107 -69.38 9.34 39.54
C ALA A 107 -68.68 8.77 38.30
N THR A 108 -69.45 8.23 37.35
CA THR A 108 -68.92 7.70 36.08
C THR A 108 -68.25 8.79 35.23
N TYR A 109 -68.80 10.00 35.20
CA TYR A 109 -68.17 11.14 34.54
C TYR A 109 -66.80 11.48 35.16
N ASN A 110 -66.72 11.54 36.49
CA ASN A 110 -65.46 11.83 37.19
C ASN A 110 -64.42 10.73 36.97
N GLU A 111 -64.83 9.46 36.97
CA GLU A 111 -63.96 8.32 36.68
C GLU A 111 -63.44 8.37 35.24
N LEU A 112 -64.31 8.64 34.26
CA LEU A 112 -63.93 8.77 32.86
C LEU A 112 -62.98 9.97 32.63
N SER A 113 -63.25 11.10 33.29
CA SER A 113 -62.37 12.28 33.27
C SER A 113 -60.99 11.97 33.85
N SER A 114 -60.92 11.22 34.94
CA SER A 114 -59.66 10.75 35.53
C SER A 114 -58.91 9.82 34.58
N SER A 115 -59.60 8.83 34.01
CA SER A 115 -59.04 7.89 33.03
C SER A 115 -58.48 8.63 31.80
N TYR A 116 -59.20 9.62 31.28
CA TYR A 116 -58.75 10.45 30.16
C TYR A 116 -57.46 11.22 30.48
N SER A 117 -57.37 11.80 31.68
CA SER A 117 -56.15 12.49 32.14
C SER A 117 -54.93 11.56 32.23
N VAL A 118 -55.14 10.33 32.74
CA VAL A 118 -54.09 9.30 32.80
C VAL A 118 -53.65 8.89 31.39
N ALA A 119 -54.59 8.61 30.49
CA ALA A 119 -54.27 8.24 29.11
C ALA A 119 -53.53 9.35 28.36
N LEU A 120 -53.87 10.62 28.61
CA LEU A 120 -53.16 11.77 28.02
C LEU A 120 -51.71 11.84 28.53
N SER A 121 -51.50 11.60 29.82
CA SER A 121 -50.17 11.58 30.44
C SER A 121 -49.31 10.42 29.91
N GLU A 122 -49.90 9.24 29.75
CA GLU A 122 -49.23 8.08 29.16
C GLU A 122 -48.85 8.33 27.70
N LYS A 123 -49.77 8.89 26.90
CA LYS A 123 -49.49 9.30 25.52
C LYS A 123 -48.31 10.25 25.44
N GLN A 124 -48.24 11.24 26.33
CA GLN A 124 -47.14 12.20 26.35
C GLN A 124 -45.81 11.54 26.75
N SER A 125 -45.85 10.63 27.73
CA SER A 125 -44.67 9.82 28.12
C SER A 125 -44.16 8.96 26.95
N LEU A 126 -45.04 8.29 26.23
CA LEU A 126 -44.68 7.49 25.06
C LEU A 126 -44.12 8.36 23.93
N GLN A 127 -44.69 9.54 23.69
CA GLN A 127 -44.17 10.48 22.70
C GLN A 127 -42.72 10.88 23.04
N ASN A 128 -42.46 11.23 24.30
CA ASN A 128 -41.11 11.58 24.76
C ASN A 128 -40.12 10.40 24.59
N GLN A 129 -40.57 9.16 24.82
CA GLN A 129 -39.75 7.97 24.60
C GLN A 129 -39.45 7.77 23.11
N VAL A 130 -40.42 7.96 22.23
CA VAL A 130 -40.23 7.89 20.77
C VAL A 130 -39.22 8.95 20.32
N ASP A 131 -39.35 10.19 20.80
CA ASP A 131 -38.44 11.27 20.44
C ASP A 131 -37.01 10.99 20.92
N SER A 132 -36.85 10.45 22.13
CA SER A 132 -35.56 10.02 22.68
C SER A 132 -34.93 8.88 21.88
N LEU A 133 -35.71 7.87 21.49
CA LEU A 133 -35.23 6.76 20.68
C LEU A 133 -34.82 7.24 19.27
N ASN A 134 -35.58 8.14 18.66
CA ASN A 134 -35.23 8.73 17.36
C ASN A 134 -33.91 9.51 17.42
N ALA A 135 -33.68 10.26 18.50
CA ALA A 135 -32.40 10.94 18.72
C ALA A 135 -31.24 9.95 18.87
N GLN A 136 -31.44 8.85 19.60
CA GLN A 136 -30.43 7.79 19.73
C GLN A 136 -30.13 7.10 18.40
N ILE A 137 -31.16 6.78 17.60
CA ILE A 137 -31.00 6.19 16.26
C ILE A 137 -30.18 7.12 15.37
N THR A 138 -30.47 8.42 15.39
CA THR A 138 -29.75 9.42 14.59
C THR A 138 -28.27 9.48 14.99
N SER A 139 -28.00 9.52 16.30
CA SER A 139 -26.63 9.54 16.83
C SER A 139 -25.85 8.27 16.48
N LEU A 140 -26.45 7.10 16.66
CA LEU A 140 -25.83 5.82 16.30
C LEU A 140 -25.59 5.69 14.80
N SER A 141 -26.49 6.20 13.97
CA SER A 141 -26.33 6.18 12.52
C SER A 141 -25.13 7.03 12.08
N SER A 142 -24.97 8.22 12.65
CA SER A 142 -23.80 9.08 12.42
C SER A 142 -22.50 8.40 12.84
N GLN A 143 -22.46 7.83 14.05
CA GLN A 143 -21.27 7.11 14.52
C GLN A 143 -20.91 5.94 13.60
N LEU A 144 -21.92 5.23 13.10
CA LEU A 144 -21.71 4.10 12.20
C LEU A 144 -21.13 4.55 10.84
N GLU A 145 -21.58 5.69 10.32
CA GLU A 145 -21.00 6.30 9.11
C GLU A 145 -19.54 6.71 9.32
N ASP A 146 -19.22 7.36 10.44
CA ASP A 146 -17.85 7.73 10.80
C ASP A 146 -16.93 6.51 10.93
N LEU A 147 -17.42 5.44 11.58
CA LEU A 147 -16.67 4.19 11.69
C LEU A 147 -16.42 3.53 10.33
N ARG A 148 -17.40 3.55 9.41
CA ARG A 148 -17.22 3.03 8.04
C ARG A 148 -16.20 3.83 7.25
N ALA A 149 -16.23 5.15 7.35
CA ALA A 149 -15.25 6.01 6.71
C ALA A 149 -13.85 5.74 7.27
N SER A 150 -13.71 5.61 8.59
CA SER A 150 -12.43 5.26 9.23
C SER A 150 -11.92 3.88 8.83
N SER A 151 -12.81 2.89 8.70
CA SER A 151 -12.43 1.54 8.22
C SER A 151 -11.89 1.59 6.80
N THR A 152 -12.62 2.28 5.91
CA THR A 152 -12.22 2.42 4.49
C THR A 152 -10.85 3.09 4.37
N GLY A 153 -10.61 4.16 5.13
CA GLY A 153 -9.30 4.83 5.13
C GLY A 153 -8.15 3.93 5.63
N LYS A 154 -8.41 3.04 6.59
CA LYS A 154 -7.41 2.06 7.06
C LYS A 154 -7.15 0.96 6.04
N ASP A 155 -8.17 0.52 5.32
CA ASP A 155 -8.01 -0.49 4.25
C ASP A 155 -7.14 0.08 3.11
N GLU A 156 -7.31 1.36 2.76
CA GLU A 156 -6.46 2.06 1.79
C GLU A 156 -5.01 2.20 2.28
N GLU A 157 -4.80 2.56 3.56
CA GLU A 157 -3.47 2.63 4.17
C GLU A 157 -2.77 1.26 4.17
N LEU A 158 -3.51 0.19 4.48
CA LEU A 158 -3.00 -1.18 4.48
C LEU A 158 -2.56 -1.60 3.07
N ALA A 159 -3.38 -1.37 2.04
CA ALA A 159 -3.02 -1.68 0.66
C ALA A 159 -1.77 -0.91 0.18
N SER A 160 -1.62 0.35 0.62
CA SER A 160 -0.42 1.16 0.35
C SER A 160 0.82 0.60 1.04
N LEU A 161 0.70 0.15 2.28
CA LEU A 161 1.80 -0.48 3.02
C LEU A 161 2.21 -1.83 2.40
N GLU A 162 1.24 -2.65 1.98
CA GLU A 162 1.52 -3.92 1.28
C GLU A 162 2.31 -3.66 -0.01
N SER A 163 1.89 -2.68 -0.81
CA SER A 163 2.61 -2.30 -2.03
C SER A 163 4.05 -1.83 -1.76
N GLN A 164 4.27 -1.09 -0.66
CA GLN A 164 5.62 -0.66 -0.26
C GLN A 164 6.49 -1.84 0.18
N VAL A 165 5.91 -2.83 0.89
CA VAL A 165 6.64 -4.03 1.30
C VAL A 165 7.06 -4.87 0.09
N GLU A 166 6.18 -5.02 -0.90
CA GLU A 166 6.49 -5.72 -2.15
C GLU A 166 7.64 -5.04 -2.90
N ALA A 167 7.58 -3.71 -3.03
CA ALA A 167 8.63 -2.94 -3.68
C ALA A 167 9.99 -3.08 -2.95
N LEU A 168 10.00 -2.93 -1.62
CA LEU A 168 11.21 -3.09 -0.82
C LEU A 168 11.78 -4.51 -0.87
N THR A 169 10.92 -5.51 -0.99
CA THR A 169 11.35 -6.91 -1.14
C THR A 169 12.00 -7.13 -2.49
N SER A 170 11.43 -6.58 -3.57
CA SER A 170 12.06 -6.61 -4.90
C SER A 170 13.42 -5.91 -4.92
N ASP A 171 13.52 -4.73 -4.30
CA ASP A 171 14.78 -3.97 -4.20
C ASP A 171 15.85 -4.77 -3.42
N LEU A 172 15.44 -5.48 -2.36
CA LEU A 172 16.33 -6.33 -1.58
C LEU A 172 16.87 -7.51 -2.40
N GLU A 173 16.00 -8.20 -3.16
CA GLU A 173 16.41 -9.31 -4.03
C GLU A 173 17.39 -8.85 -5.12
N GLU A 174 17.15 -7.67 -5.71
CA GLU A 174 18.07 -7.07 -6.69
C GLU A 174 19.44 -6.76 -6.06
N ALA A 175 19.44 -6.15 -4.87
CA ALA A 175 20.65 -5.83 -4.14
C ALA A 175 21.45 -7.09 -3.75
N GLU A 176 20.78 -8.16 -3.34
CA GLU A 176 21.41 -9.46 -3.05
C GLU A 176 22.05 -10.07 -4.31
N SER A 177 21.39 -9.95 -5.46
CA SER A 177 21.92 -10.41 -6.75
C SER A 177 23.17 -9.64 -7.20
N ASP A 178 23.14 -8.31 -7.08
CA ASP A 178 24.31 -7.46 -7.38
C ASP A 178 25.46 -7.75 -6.42
N LEU A 179 25.18 -7.93 -5.13
CA LEU A 179 26.17 -8.33 -4.14
C LEU A 179 26.82 -9.66 -4.52
N HIS A 180 26.03 -10.67 -4.87
CA HIS A 180 26.55 -11.97 -5.30
C HIS A 180 27.47 -11.84 -6.53
N THR A 181 27.05 -11.06 -7.52
CA THR A 181 27.82 -10.80 -8.74
C THR A 181 29.15 -10.11 -8.41
N LYS A 182 29.13 -9.12 -7.52
CA LYS A 182 30.35 -8.44 -7.06
C LYS A 182 31.27 -9.37 -6.30
N THR A 183 30.73 -10.22 -5.42
CA THR A 183 31.51 -11.24 -4.70
C THR A 183 32.23 -12.18 -5.67
N LEU A 184 31.52 -12.71 -6.67
CA LEU A 184 32.14 -13.57 -7.70
C LEU A 184 33.26 -12.84 -8.46
N ARG A 185 33.06 -11.56 -8.77
CA ARG A 185 34.09 -10.75 -9.44
C ARG A 185 35.31 -10.51 -8.56
N VAL A 186 35.12 -10.27 -7.27
CA VAL A 186 36.22 -10.15 -6.31
C VAL A 186 37.02 -11.45 -6.26
N THR A 187 36.36 -12.60 -6.09
CA THR A 187 37.03 -13.90 -6.09
C THR A 187 37.79 -14.17 -7.39
N TYR A 188 37.20 -13.83 -8.54
CA TYR A 188 37.91 -13.96 -9.82
C TYR A 188 39.16 -13.07 -9.88
N LEU A 189 39.06 -11.82 -9.43
CA LEU A 189 40.22 -10.91 -9.40
C LEU A 189 41.31 -11.39 -8.43
N GLU A 190 40.95 -11.95 -7.29
CA GLU A 190 41.90 -12.57 -6.35
C GLU A 190 42.66 -13.72 -7.03
N THR A 191 41.97 -14.64 -7.71
CA THR A 191 42.65 -15.74 -8.45
C THR A 191 43.58 -15.24 -9.55
N LEU A 192 43.25 -14.12 -10.19
CA LEU A 192 44.10 -13.52 -11.21
C LEU A 192 45.33 -12.85 -10.62
N ILE A 193 45.21 -12.23 -9.44
CA ILE A 193 46.35 -11.68 -8.68
C ILE A 193 47.31 -12.82 -8.33
N ASP A 194 46.82 -13.91 -7.73
CA ASP A 194 47.65 -15.06 -7.36
C ASP A 194 48.43 -15.61 -8.57
N SER A 195 47.77 -15.74 -9.72
CA SER A 195 48.41 -16.20 -10.95
C SER A 195 49.49 -15.24 -11.46
N TYR A 196 49.28 -13.93 -11.34
CA TYR A 196 50.30 -12.94 -11.71
C TYR A 196 51.48 -12.92 -10.76
N GLU A 197 51.25 -13.11 -9.46
CA GLU A 197 52.31 -13.24 -8.46
C GLU A 197 53.19 -14.46 -8.73
N GLU A 198 52.59 -15.62 -9.00
CA GLU A 198 53.32 -16.85 -9.36
C GLU A 198 54.18 -16.64 -10.61
N ARG A 199 53.63 -16.00 -11.65
CA ARG A 199 54.36 -15.71 -12.88
C ARG A 199 55.51 -14.72 -12.66
N ASN A 200 55.34 -13.74 -11.77
CA ASN A 200 56.42 -12.82 -11.44
C ASN A 200 57.55 -13.54 -10.72
N THR A 201 57.25 -14.41 -9.75
CA THR A 201 58.26 -15.24 -9.08
C THR A 201 59.00 -16.14 -10.08
N GLU A 202 58.30 -16.74 -11.03
CA GLU A 202 58.93 -17.54 -12.09
C GLU A 202 59.87 -16.72 -12.96
N LEU A 203 59.45 -15.52 -13.39
CA LEU A 203 60.30 -14.61 -14.17
C LEU A 203 61.52 -14.14 -13.38
N GLU A 204 61.38 -13.86 -12.08
CA GLU A 204 62.49 -13.52 -11.18
C GLU A 204 63.49 -14.67 -11.08
N ASN A 205 63.02 -15.91 -10.95
CA ASN A 205 63.86 -17.11 -10.94
C ASN A 205 64.60 -17.30 -12.27
N GLN A 206 63.92 -17.12 -13.40
CA GLN A 206 64.55 -17.21 -14.73
C GLN A 206 65.61 -16.12 -14.93
N LEU A 207 65.33 -14.90 -14.48
CA LEU A 207 66.30 -13.80 -14.53
C LEU A 207 67.54 -14.12 -13.68
N ALA A 208 67.35 -14.65 -12.47
CA ALA A 208 68.45 -15.04 -11.59
C ALA A 208 69.31 -16.16 -12.22
N ALA A 209 68.69 -17.17 -12.84
CA ALA A 209 69.40 -18.23 -13.54
C ALA A 209 70.22 -17.69 -14.74
N CYS A 210 69.62 -16.82 -15.56
CA CYS A 210 70.30 -16.18 -16.69
C CYS A 210 71.52 -15.35 -16.26
N LEU A 211 71.41 -14.63 -15.14
CA LEU A 211 72.52 -13.87 -14.56
C LEU A 211 73.66 -14.78 -14.07
N ALA A 212 73.32 -15.93 -13.47
CA ALA A 212 74.32 -16.92 -13.05
C ALA A 212 75.07 -17.53 -14.25
N ASP A 213 74.35 -17.91 -15.31
CA ASP A 213 74.95 -18.42 -16.55
C ASP A 213 75.87 -17.36 -17.21
N HIS A 214 75.47 -16.09 -17.18
CA HIS A 214 76.29 -14.99 -17.67
C HIS A 214 77.56 -14.79 -16.82
N GLU A 215 77.50 -14.96 -15.50
CA GLU A 215 78.68 -14.92 -14.64
C GLU A 215 79.65 -16.08 -14.94
N GLU A 216 79.15 -17.28 -15.24
CA GLU A 216 79.96 -18.41 -15.70
C GLU A 216 80.67 -18.11 -17.04
N LEU A 217 79.95 -17.52 -18.00
CA LEU A 217 80.53 -17.06 -19.27
C LEU A 217 81.57 -15.92 -19.07
N CYS A 218 81.32 -14.98 -18.16
CA CYS A 218 82.27 -13.93 -17.80
C CYS A 218 83.49 -14.50 -17.05
N GLY A 219 83.34 -15.55 -16.25
CA GLY A 219 84.45 -16.28 -15.64
C GLY A 219 85.41 -16.92 -16.66
N LEU A 220 84.95 -17.17 -17.88
CA LEU A 220 85.78 -17.62 -19.01
C LEU A 220 86.50 -16.46 -19.75
N THR A 221 86.12 -15.20 -19.51
CA THR A 221 86.73 -14.05 -20.21
C THR A 221 88.20 -13.74 -19.87
N PRO A 222 88.79 -14.10 -18.71
CA PRO A 222 90.24 -13.96 -18.53
C PRO A 222 91.04 -14.91 -19.43
N TYR A 223 90.40 -15.95 -19.98
CA TYR A 223 91.02 -16.95 -20.86
C TYR A 223 90.90 -16.62 -22.34
N ILE A 224 90.04 -15.68 -22.73
CA ILE A 224 89.99 -15.16 -24.10
C ILE A 224 91.00 -14.02 -24.17
N GLY A 225 92.28 -14.39 -24.20
CA GLY A 225 93.37 -13.46 -24.42
C GLY A 225 93.15 -12.65 -25.70
N ASN A 226 93.37 -11.35 -25.60
CA ASN A 226 93.48 -10.33 -26.65
C ASN A 226 93.17 -10.80 -28.08
N PHE A 227 92.10 -10.25 -28.65
CA PHE A 227 91.70 -10.43 -30.05
C PHE A 227 92.76 -9.84 -30.99
N TRP A 228 93.72 -10.66 -31.42
CA TRP A 228 94.65 -10.27 -32.47
C TRP A 228 93.98 -10.43 -33.83
N THR A 229 93.42 -9.34 -34.35
CA THR A 229 93.25 -9.24 -35.80
C THR A 229 94.62 -8.94 -36.39
N SER A 230 95.13 -9.78 -37.29
CA SER A 230 96.36 -9.46 -38.04
C SER A 230 96.17 -8.10 -38.72
N PRO A 231 97.21 -7.25 -38.79
CA PRO A 231 97.07 -5.88 -39.28
C PRO A 231 96.41 -5.89 -40.66
N SER A 232 95.42 -5.00 -40.77
CA SER A 232 94.58 -4.73 -41.93
C SER A 232 95.33 -4.86 -43.26
N THR A 233 94.96 -5.87 -44.04
CA THR A 233 95.08 -5.73 -45.49
C THR A 233 94.07 -4.65 -45.88
N TYR A 234 94.54 -3.41 -46.06
CA TYR A 234 93.76 -2.37 -46.71
C TYR A 234 93.32 -2.92 -48.07
N VAL A 235 92.03 -3.22 -48.19
CA VAL A 235 91.43 -3.65 -49.45
C VAL A 235 91.14 -2.39 -50.26
N SER A 236 92.05 -2.00 -51.16
CA SER A 236 91.72 -1.02 -52.19
C SER A 236 90.93 -1.74 -53.29
N LEU A 237 89.61 -1.51 -53.35
CA LEU A 237 88.80 -1.90 -54.50
C LEU A 237 89.01 -0.87 -55.62
N ALA A 238 89.13 -1.33 -56.87
CA ALA A 238 89.20 -0.42 -58.01
C ALA A 238 87.81 0.19 -58.24
N PRO A 239 87.69 1.51 -58.50
CA PRO A 239 86.38 2.15 -58.65
C PRO A 239 85.74 1.75 -60.00
N GLY A 240 84.53 1.19 -59.99
CA GLY A 240 83.74 1.01 -61.23
C GLY A 240 82.68 -0.10 -61.29
N GLU A 241 82.53 -0.95 -60.28
CA GLU A 241 81.48 -1.99 -60.22
C GLU A 241 80.89 -2.05 -58.81
N ASP A 242 79.57 -2.28 -58.69
CA ASP A 242 78.88 -2.53 -57.40
C ASP A 242 79.33 -3.89 -56.85
N ASP A 243 80.53 -3.93 -56.27
CA ASP A 243 81.25 -5.18 -56.06
C ASP A 243 80.96 -5.76 -54.66
N ILE A 244 80.06 -6.76 -54.62
CA ILE A 244 79.83 -7.58 -53.41
C ILE A 244 81.00 -8.56 -53.29
N ALA A 245 82.02 -8.20 -52.52
CA ALA A 245 83.13 -9.11 -52.23
C ALA A 245 82.78 -9.99 -51.03
N THR A 246 82.71 -11.31 -51.24
CA THR A 246 82.68 -12.28 -50.13
C THR A 246 84.08 -12.81 -49.90
N ARG A 247 84.61 -12.66 -48.68
CA ARG A 247 85.97 -13.12 -48.30
C ARG A 247 85.92 -14.01 -47.07
N GLU A 248 86.80 -15.01 -47.04
CA GLU A 248 87.01 -15.84 -45.86
C GLU A 248 88.12 -15.22 -44.99
N TYR A 249 87.84 -15.02 -43.70
CA TYR A 249 88.81 -14.62 -42.70
C TYR A 249 88.98 -15.74 -41.69
N TYR A 250 90.20 -15.92 -41.19
CA TYR A 250 90.49 -16.87 -40.14
C TYR A 250 90.87 -16.11 -38.87
N ILE A 251 90.12 -16.37 -37.80
CA ILE A 251 90.47 -15.91 -36.46
C ILE A 251 91.09 -17.09 -35.73
N TYR A 252 92.27 -16.86 -35.16
CA TYR A 252 92.98 -17.84 -34.36
C TYR A 252 92.77 -17.47 -32.91
N LEU A 253 92.14 -18.36 -32.16
CA LEU A 253 91.93 -18.21 -30.73
C LEU A 253 92.94 -19.11 -30.02
N CYS A 254 93.76 -18.53 -29.14
CA CYS A 254 94.59 -19.33 -28.24
C CYS A 254 93.69 -19.81 -27.11
N VAL A 255 93.38 -21.11 -27.08
CA VAL A 255 92.52 -21.70 -26.04
C VAL A 255 93.42 -22.57 -25.16
N GLY A 256 93.55 -22.22 -23.88
CA GLY A 256 94.24 -23.08 -22.90
C GLY A 256 95.67 -22.69 -22.50
N CYS A 257 96.07 -21.42 -22.58
CA CYS A 257 97.31 -20.96 -21.91
C CYS A 257 97.09 -20.85 -20.39
N SER A 258 96.98 -21.98 -19.68
CA SER A 258 96.90 -22.00 -18.21
C SER A 258 98.24 -21.77 -17.52
N ASP A 259 99.36 -21.89 -18.24
CA ASP A 259 100.71 -21.87 -17.67
C ASP A 259 101.64 -20.81 -18.31
N CYS A 260 101.17 -19.58 -18.50
CA CYS A 260 102.06 -18.44 -18.82
C CYS A 260 102.88 -17.95 -17.58
N ASN A 261 103.43 -18.87 -16.80
CA ASN A 261 104.32 -18.56 -15.67
C ASN A 261 105.81 -18.53 -16.07
N VAL A 262 106.11 -18.52 -17.38
CA VAL A 262 107.47 -18.49 -17.94
C VAL A 262 107.71 -17.18 -18.70
N CYS A 263 107.47 -16.04 -18.06
CA CYS A 263 108.03 -14.74 -18.45
C CYS A 263 108.98 -14.25 -17.36
N SER A 264 110.07 -14.98 -17.13
CA SER A 264 110.98 -14.75 -15.99
C SER A 264 111.98 -13.59 -16.18
N TYR A 265 111.84 -12.72 -17.19
CA TYR A 265 112.82 -11.64 -17.41
C TYR A 265 112.29 -10.24 -17.71
N ASN A 266 110.98 -9.98 -17.59
CA ASN A 266 110.49 -8.61 -17.47
C ASN A 266 109.11 -8.61 -16.79
N PRO A 267 108.84 -7.71 -15.82
CA PRO A 267 107.52 -7.62 -15.21
C PRO A 267 106.50 -7.18 -16.27
N CYS A 268 105.57 -8.07 -16.60
CA CYS A 268 104.42 -7.74 -17.43
C CYS A 268 103.59 -6.67 -16.70
N ASP A 269 103.49 -5.51 -17.32
CA ASP A 269 102.54 -4.44 -17.00
C ASP A 269 101.13 -5.07 -16.98
N PRO A 270 100.29 -4.86 -15.95
CA PRO A 270 98.98 -5.53 -15.81
C PRO A 270 97.95 -5.22 -16.91
N CYS A 271 98.31 -4.41 -17.91
CA CYS A 271 97.50 -4.11 -19.09
C CYS A 271 98.24 -4.41 -20.42
N GLY A 272 99.34 -5.18 -20.39
CA GLY A 272 100.22 -5.41 -21.53
C GLY A 272 99.84 -6.61 -22.38
N ILE A 273 99.49 -6.35 -23.63
CA ILE A 273 99.41 -7.26 -24.77
C ILE A 273 100.50 -8.36 -24.70
N CYS A 274 100.11 -9.64 -24.61
CA CYS A 274 101.05 -10.74 -24.76
C CYS A 274 101.69 -10.69 -26.16
N ASP A 275 103.02 -10.60 -26.22
CA ASP A 275 103.78 -10.65 -27.46
C ASP A 275 103.55 -12.03 -28.15
N PRO A 276 103.15 -12.10 -29.43
CA PRO A 276 102.85 -13.34 -30.14
C PRO A 276 104.02 -14.34 -30.20
N VAL A 277 105.23 -13.94 -29.82
CA VAL A 277 106.40 -14.82 -29.72
C VAL A 277 106.29 -15.84 -28.58
N CYS A 278 105.44 -15.62 -27.57
CA CYS A 278 105.31 -16.53 -26.42
C CYS A 278 104.45 -17.77 -26.68
N CYS A 279 103.67 -17.80 -27.76
CA CYS A 279 102.97 -18.99 -28.22
C CYS A 279 103.73 -19.54 -29.42
N ASP A 280 104.57 -20.55 -29.19
CA ASP A 280 105.26 -21.28 -30.26
C ASP A 280 104.23 -21.75 -31.32
N TYR A 281 104.64 -21.82 -32.59
CA TYR A 281 103.74 -21.99 -33.75
C TYR A 281 102.82 -23.22 -33.71
N ASP A 282 103.03 -24.15 -32.78
CA ASP A 282 102.30 -25.41 -32.60
C ASP A 282 101.32 -25.43 -31.40
N GLY A 283 100.97 -24.28 -30.82
CA GLY A 283 99.94 -24.20 -29.78
C GLY A 283 98.55 -24.72 -30.21
N PRO A 284 97.66 -25.08 -29.27
CA PRO A 284 96.29 -25.50 -29.57
C PRO A 284 95.45 -24.29 -30.00
N TRP A 285 95.66 -23.85 -31.24
CA TRP A 285 94.86 -22.81 -31.85
C TRP A 285 93.54 -23.40 -32.31
N GLU A 286 92.43 -22.95 -31.73
CA GLU A 286 91.13 -23.19 -32.35
C GLU A 286 90.92 -22.17 -33.47
N LYS A 287 90.59 -22.67 -34.66
CA LYS A 287 90.46 -21.84 -35.85
C LYS A 287 88.99 -21.56 -36.10
N ILE A 288 88.59 -20.29 -36.06
CA ILE A 288 87.27 -19.89 -36.55
C ILE A 288 87.44 -19.38 -37.97
N ARG A 289 86.69 -19.97 -38.90
CA ARG A 289 86.52 -19.40 -40.25
C ARG A 289 85.29 -18.52 -40.26
N LEU A 290 85.48 -17.24 -40.54
CA LEU A 290 84.43 -16.28 -40.82
C LEU A 290 84.27 -16.11 -42.32
N THR A 291 83.04 -16.10 -42.82
CA THR A 291 82.73 -15.63 -44.16
C THR A 291 82.13 -14.24 -44.02
N VAL A 292 82.81 -13.24 -44.56
CA VAL A 292 82.41 -11.83 -44.45
C VAL A 292 82.04 -11.33 -45.83
N ARG A 293 80.90 -10.66 -45.92
CA ARG A 293 80.47 -9.92 -47.11
C ARG A 293 80.74 -8.45 -46.87
N VAL A 294 81.47 -7.84 -47.78
CA VAL A 294 81.68 -6.40 -47.80
C VAL A 294 80.87 -5.84 -48.96
N THR A 295 79.98 -4.91 -48.65
CA THR A 295 79.23 -4.14 -49.64
C THR A 295 79.76 -2.72 -49.60
N THR A 296 80.29 -2.25 -50.73
CA THR A 296 80.64 -0.84 -50.92
C THR A 296 79.44 -0.11 -51.49
N ASP A 297 79.09 1.02 -50.89
CA ASP A 297 78.13 1.97 -51.45
C ASP A 297 78.90 3.25 -51.79
N PHE A 298 78.85 3.63 -53.07
CA PHE A 298 79.44 4.85 -53.60
C PHE A 298 78.35 5.89 -53.85
N THR A 299 77.65 6.30 -52.80
CA THR A 299 76.69 7.40 -52.86
C THR A 299 77.36 8.72 -52.46
N ASP A 300 77.29 9.71 -53.33
CA ASP A 300 77.70 11.11 -53.10
C ASP A 300 79.19 11.37 -52.77
N GLY A 301 80.10 10.57 -53.30
CA GLY A 301 81.55 10.82 -53.23
C GLY A 301 82.23 10.41 -51.91
N ASP A 302 81.48 9.83 -50.98
CA ASP A 302 82.00 9.17 -49.78
C ASP A 302 81.90 7.65 -49.94
N GLU A 303 83.03 6.94 -49.83
CA GLU A 303 83.03 5.47 -49.83
C GLU A 303 82.54 4.95 -48.48
N ARG A 304 81.35 4.32 -48.45
CA ARG A 304 80.83 3.64 -47.26
C ARG A 304 80.93 2.14 -47.44
N GLN A 305 81.72 1.48 -46.59
CA GLN A 305 81.83 0.03 -46.55
C GLN A 305 80.90 -0.52 -45.46
N LYS A 306 79.93 -1.36 -45.85
CA LYS A 306 79.15 -2.18 -44.91
C LYS A 306 79.79 -3.57 -44.84
N ILE A 307 80.15 -3.99 -43.64
CA ILE A 307 80.74 -5.31 -43.38
C ILE A 307 79.71 -6.17 -42.65
N GLU A 308 79.33 -7.30 -43.23
CA GLU A 308 78.41 -8.27 -42.65
C GLU A 308 79.10 -9.63 -42.49
N ILE A 309 79.04 -10.22 -41.30
CA ILE A 309 79.45 -11.61 -41.10
C ILE A 309 78.30 -12.49 -41.59
N VAL A 310 78.50 -13.19 -42.70
CA VAL A 310 77.49 -14.05 -43.35
C VAL A 310 77.37 -15.39 -42.64
N SER A 311 78.50 -15.95 -42.21
CA SER A 311 78.54 -17.20 -41.47
C SER A 311 79.86 -17.36 -40.73
N TRP A 312 79.88 -18.22 -39.72
CA TRP A 312 81.09 -18.62 -39.04
C TRP A 312 81.02 -20.09 -38.64
N LYS A 313 82.19 -20.73 -38.56
CA LYS A 313 82.32 -22.10 -38.03
C LYS A 313 83.70 -22.34 -37.44
N TRP A 314 83.76 -23.23 -36.46
CA TRP A 314 85.01 -23.84 -36.00
C TRP A 314 85.58 -24.76 -37.10
N VAL A 315 86.89 -24.72 -37.33
CA VAL A 315 87.63 -25.47 -38.35
C VAL A 315 88.80 -26.21 -37.74
#